data_AF-A0A4D5RWM1-F1
#
_entry.id   AF-A0A4D5RWM1-F1
#
_cell.length_a   1.000
_cell.length_b   1.000
_cell.length_c   1.000
_cell.angle_alpha   90.00
_cell.angle_beta   90.00
_cell.angle_gamma   90.00
#
_symmetry.space_group_name_H-M   'P 1'
#
loop_
_entity.id
_entity.type
_entity.pdbx_description
1 polymer ?
#
loop_
_entity_poly.entity_id
_entity_poly.type
_entity_poly.pdbx_seq_one_letter_code
_entity_poly.pdbx_strand_id
1 'polypeptide(L)'
;MKQPLSAVVLCLLAVLGRPAWAGLLSVLDMPQHDGVSRVCQLSTGDSLTQAVAAGTPLVVRVVKGAAKKECSSEDFVEVAAQLLEAHGVKFCDVPESVVKESNPAEIVTVGDVHLHRSGRRTPYYGRKSASALISWIHKMKYRKISVISGKVDKAAFDQVLHLKVVGFFINGTTDFTMYQEACAAKGGALECYAVFDRNVAKHMKLDTVGQIAIYSPFSKLPTILPKNPANVDDILTFITEHDHISLVKVDEHNIHDPKLEDPTRVNVLAVAEQSTPLGGYLLRLLYKTLKNVTNSTSATAVPFQVLWIDPAILPAAYRMMEQFGQQTEPPYLGTHNALTGQGIWFDMKLLNTSGGKGVDEENVQKLLDWVASLTTSASTQAEASWQFTEVTVSQIVPEGSNVVLRCSVQGAVGDCRWLKDGRNIGFNLARLPHLTWAGDHASGDCSLAITGAQHGRDDGSWVCEMTGDAQHPTITSPPAVLVVSGAAKRPIQEL
;
A
#
# COMPACT_ATOMS: atom_id res chain seq x y z
N MET A 1 -53.70 -50.13 -28.75
CA MET A 1 -54.40 -48.92 -28.28
C MET A 1 -53.49 -48.20 -27.29
N LYS A 2 -52.92 -47.06 -27.71
CA LYS A 2 -52.02 -46.22 -26.91
C LYS A 2 -52.89 -45.29 -26.05
N GLN A 3 -52.81 -45.39 -24.73
CA GLN A 3 -53.36 -44.38 -23.81
C GLN A 3 -52.37 -43.22 -23.68
N PRO A 4 -52.84 -41.96 -23.61
CA PRO A 4 -52.02 -40.81 -23.93
C PRO A 4 -51.22 -40.34 -22.70
N LEU A 5 -49.90 -40.28 -22.86
CA LEU A 5 -48.96 -39.56 -21.98
C LEU A 5 -49.18 -38.02 -21.96
N SER A 6 -50.26 -37.53 -22.57
CA SER A 6 -50.43 -36.14 -22.97
C SER A 6 -50.98 -35.21 -21.90
N ALA A 7 -51.51 -35.72 -20.78
CA ALA A 7 -52.14 -34.88 -19.75
C ALA A 7 -51.16 -34.40 -18.67
N VAL A 8 -50.16 -35.21 -18.31
CA VAL A 8 -49.20 -34.86 -17.24
C VAL A 8 -48.13 -33.89 -17.75
N VAL A 9 -47.75 -33.99 -19.03
CA VAL A 9 -46.80 -33.05 -19.67
C VAL A 9 -47.44 -31.67 -19.90
N LEU A 10 -48.76 -31.60 -20.15
CA LEU A 10 -49.46 -30.32 -20.36
C LEU A 10 -49.66 -29.53 -19.06
N CYS A 11 -49.84 -30.18 -17.90
CA CYS A 11 -49.98 -29.48 -16.62
C CYS A 11 -48.65 -28.89 -16.11
N LEU A 12 -47.50 -29.45 -16.49
CA LEU A 12 -46.19 -28.83 -16.21
C LEU A 12 -45.89 -27.62 -17.10
N LEU A 13 -46.47 -27.59 -18.32
CA LEU A 13 -46.30 -26.46 -19.24
C LEU A 13 -47.29 -25.30 -18.95
N ALA A 14 -48.43 -25.56 -18.32
CA ALA A 14 -49.44 -24.53 -18.01
C ALA A 14 -49.11 -23.66 -16.77
N VAL A 15 -48.08 -23.99 -15.98
CA VAL A 15 -47.57 -23.13 -14.89
C VAL A 15 -46.49 -22.15 -15.40
N LEU A 16 -46.04 -22.28 -16.65
CA LEU A 16 -45.03 -21.40 -17.27
C LEU A 16 -45.62 -20.13 -17.90
N GLY A 17 -46.91 -19.86 -17.68
CA GLY A 17 -47.59 -18.62 -18.06
C GLY A 17 -47.38 -17.49 -17.07
N ARG A 18 -46.13 -17.11 -16.78
CA ARG A 18 -45.78 -15.79 -16.21
C ARG A 18 -44.55 -15.27 -16.93
N PRO A 19 -44.61 -14.10 -17.61
CA PRO A 19 -43.44 -13.50 -18.19
C PRO A 19 -42.65 -12.83 -17.07
N ALA A 20 -41.60 -13.50 -16.62
CA ALA A 20 -40.45 -12.86 -16.00
C ALA A 20 -39.30 -13.85 -16.11
N TRP A 21 -38.57 -13.82 -17.23
CA TRP A 21 -37.21 -14.35 -17.27
C TRP A 21 -36.29 -13.46 -16.42
N ALA A 22 -36.59 -13.33 -15.13
CA ALA A 22 -35.52 -13.18 -14.15
C ALA A 22 -34.95 -14.60 -14.03
N GLY A 23 -33.95 -14.93 -14.85
CA GLY A 23 -33.30 -16.23 -14.81
C GLY A 23 -32.78 -16.51 -13.40
N LEU A 24 -32.69 -17.78 -12.98
CA LEU A 24 -32.21 -18.19 -11.65
C LEU A 24 -30.95 -17.45 -11.18
N LEU A 25 -30.08 -17.05 -12.13
CA LEU A 25 -28.83 -16.35 -11.87
C LEU A 25 -28.97 -14.85 -11.59
N SER A 26 -30.09 -14.21 -11.95
CA SER A 26 -30.35 -12.78 -11.69
C SER A 26 -30.38 -12.43 -10.19
N VAL A 27 -30.56 -13.43 -9.32
CA VAL A 27 -30.44 -13.26 -7.86
C VAL A 27 -29.00 -12.95 -7.41
N LEU A 28 -28.00 -13.24 -8.25
CA LEU A 28 -26.58 -12.99 -7.97
C LEU A 28 -26.11 -11.65 -8.54
N ASP A 29 -26.92 -10.98 -9.34
CA ASP A 29 -26.59 -9.66 -9.88
C ASP A 29 -26.55 -8.64 -8.73
N MET A 30 -25.57 -7.74 -8.78
CA MET A 30 -25.54 -6.60 -7.88
C MET A 30 -26.79 -5.75 -8.13
N PRO A 31 -27.59 -5.43 -7.10
CA PRO A 31 -28.77 -4.62 -7.28
C PRO A 31 -28.38 -3.22 -7.72
N GLN A 32 -29.20 -2.64 -8.60
CA GLN A 32 -29.14 -1.20 -8.82
C GLN A 32 -29.60 -0.48 -7.57
N HIS A 33 -29.01 0.69 -7.33
CA HIS A 33 -29.39 1.54 -6.22
C HIS A 33 -30.87 1.90 -6.31
N ASP A 34 -31.65 1.64 -5.26
CA ASP A 34 -33.11 1.80 -5.25
C ASP A 34 -33.60 3.24 -4.99
N GLY A 35 -32.67 4.18 -4.85
CA GLY A 35 -32.95 5.60 -4.61
C GLY A 35 -33.13 5.95 -3.13
N VAL A 36 -33.06 4.98 -2.22
CA VAL A 36 -33.16 5.21 -0.77
C VAL A 36 -31.76 5.40 -0.18
N SER A 37 -31.51 6.58 0.38
CA SER A 37 -30.24 6.86 1.08
C SER A 37 -30.20 6.13 2.43
N ARG A 38 -29.15 5.33 2.62
CA ARG A 38 -28.91 4.51 3.83
C ARG A 38 -27.65 4.95 4.57
N VAL A 39 -26.75 5.66 3.89
CA VAL A 39 -25.53 6.20 4.49
C VAL A 39 -25.87 7.37 5.40
N CYS A 40 -25.65 7.18 6.71
CA CYS A 40 -25.90 8.21 7.71
C CYS A 40 -24.84 9.32 7.67
N GLN A 41 -25.11 10.48 8.28
CA GLN A 41 -24.12 11.57 8.39
C GLN A 41 -23.78 11.79 9.86
N LEU A 42 -22.49 11.74 10.20
CA LEU A 42 -22.00 12.00 11.57
C LEU A 42 -21.15 13.26 11.55
N SER A 43 -21.71 14.34 12.08
CA SER A 43 -21.13 15.68 11.98
C SER A 43 -20.20 16.06 13.14
N THR A 44 -20.15 15.25 14.21
CA THR A 44 -19.38 15.55 15.44
C THR A 44 -18.63 14.34 15.96
N GLY A 45 -17.52 14.57 16.69
CA GLY A 45 -16.72 13.50 17.30
C GLY A 45 -17.51 12.63 18.29
N ASP A 46 -18.43 13.25 19.05
CA ASP A 46 -19.32 12.53 19.97
C ASP A 46 -20.25 11.56 19.24
N SER A 47 -20.83 11.99 18.10
CA SER A 47 -21.72 11.14 17.31
C SER A 47 -20.99 9.94 16.71
N LEU A 48 -19.73 10.14 16.28
CA LEU A 48 -18.85 9.06 15.83
C LEU A 48 -18.54 8.10 16.97
N THR A 49 -18.15 8.62 18.14
CA THR A 49 -17.80 7.81 19.31
C THR A 49 -19.00 6.98 19.79
N GLN A 50 -20.19 7.57 19.83
CA GLN A 50 -21.42 6.89 20.19
C GLN A 50 -21.78 5.79 19.19
N ALA A 51 -21.65 6.06 17.88
CA ALA A 51 -21.92 5.08 16.83
C ALA A 51 -20.96 3.87 16.90
N VAL A 52 -19.68 4.11 17.22
CA VAL A 52 -18.69 3.04 17.43
C VAL A 52 -18.97 2.26 18.72
N ALA A 53 -19.31 2.96 19.81
CA ALA A 53 -19.62 2.35 21.11
C ALA A 53 -20.88 1.48 21.09
N ALA A 54 -21.81 1.71 20.14
CA ALA A 54 -22.99 0.87 19.95
C ALA A 54 -22.67 -0.59 19.55
N GLY A 55 -21.41 -0.89 19.18
CA GLY A 55 -20.94 -2.26 18.92
C GLY A 55 -21.43 -2.89 17.62
N THR A 56 -22.34 -2.22 16.90
CA THR A 56 -22.77 -2.60 15.54
C THR A 56 -21.62 -2.35 14.56
N PRO A 57 -21.30 -3.26 13.62
CA PRO A 57 -20.31 -3.00 12.59
C PRO A 57 -20.65 -1.71 11.83
N LEU A 58 -19.74 -0.75 11.85
CA LEU A 58 -19.93 0.57 11.28
C LEU A 58 -18.86 0.82 10.21
N VAL A 59 -19.29 0.98 8.97
CA VAL A 59 -18.45 1.41 7.86
C VAL A 59 -18.51 2.93 7.79
N VAL A 60 -17.35 3.56 7.92
CA VAL A 60 -17.18 5.01 7.85
C VAL A 60 -16.49 5.36 6.53
N ARG A 61 -17.07 6.28 5.77
CA ARG A 61 -16.39 6.94 4.65
C ARG A 61 -16.05 8.39 5.02
N VAL A 62 -14.81 8.79 4.76
CA VAL A 62 -14.35 10.15 5.00
C VAL A 62 -14.83 11.05 3.87
N VAL A 63 -15.47 12.16 4.20
CA VAL A 63 -16.00 13.13 3.22
C VAL A 63 -15.45 14.54 3.43
N LYS A 64 -15.55 15.36 2.38
CA LYS A 64 -15.12 16.76 2.42
C LYS A 64 -16.23 17.62 3.06
N GLY A 65 -16.02 18.04 4.30
CA GLY A 65 -16.95 18.88 5.04
C GLY A 65 -18.32 18.22 5.29
N ALA A 66 -19.28 18.98 5.82
CA ALA A 66 -20.65 18.51 6.07
C ALA A 66 -21.54 18.63 4.81
N ALA A 67 -20.99 18.37 3.63
CA ALA A 67 -21.75 18.54 2.39
C ALA A 67 -22.89 17.51 2.32
N LYS A 68 -24.13 17.98 2.15
CA LYS A 68 -25.27 17.15 1.76
C LYS A 68 -24.94 16.52 0.41
N LYS A 69 -24.64 15.23 0.39
CA LYS A 69 -24.41 14.50 -0.84
C LYS A 69 -25.76 14.14 -1.46
N GLU A 70 -25.95 14.48 -2.74
CA GLU A 70 -27.04 13.94 -3.54
C GLU A 70 -26.80 12.43 -3.71
N CYS A 71 -27.83 11.64 -3.44
CA CYS A 71 -27.77 10.18 -3.53
C CYS A 71 -27.58 9.79 -4.99
N SER A 72 -26.34 9.46 -5.38
CA SER A 72 -26.02 9.02 -6.74
C SER A 72 -26.26 7.53 -6.85
N SER A 73 -26.90 7.09 -7.93
CA SER A 73 -27.08 5.66 -8.25
C SER A 73 -25.77 4.91 -8.47
N GLU A 74 -24.66 5.63 -8.67
CA GLU A 74 -23.30 5.08 -8.81
C GLU A 74 -22.51 5.09 -7.50
N ASP A 75 -23.08 5.53 -6.39
CA ASP A 75 -22.39 5.51 -5.10
C ASP A 75 -22.25 4.07 -4.57
N PHE A 76 -21.05 3.52 -4.74
CA PHE A 76 -20.73 2.15 -4.32
C PHE A 76 -20.97 1.86 -2.83
N VAL A 77 -20.93 2.89 -1.97
CA VAL A 77 -21.17 2.74 -0.53
C VAL A 77 -22.67 2.61 -0.25
N GLU A 78 -23.51 3.36 -0.95
CA GLU A 78 -24.97 3.26 -0.81
C GLU A 78 -25.48 1.90 -1.33
N VAL A 79 -24.96 1.43 -2.47
CA VAL A 79 -25.29 0.08 -2.98
C VAL A 79 -24.84 -1.01 -2.00
N ALA A 80 -23.67 -0.86 -1.38
CA ALA A 80 -23.21 -1.79 -0.35
C ALA A 80 -24.09 -1.74 0.91
N ALA A 81 -24.52 -0.55 1.32
CA ALA A 81 -25.44 -0.36 2.44
C ALA A 81 -26.79 -1.02 2.18
N GLN A 82 -27.34 -0.90 0.97
CA GLN A 82 -28.59 -1.54 0.55
C GLN A 82 -28.56 -3.06 0.74
N LEU A 83 -27.47 -3.73 0.38
CA LEU A 83 -27.35 -5.19 0.54
C LEU A 83 -27.06 -5.63 1.99
N LEU A 84 -26.36 -4.80 2.76
CA LEU A 84 -25.89 -5.17 4.09
C LEU A 84 -26.76 -4.63 5.24
N GLU A 85 -27.80 -3.86 4.95
CA GLU A 85 -28.77 -3.35 5.92
C GLU A 85 -29.41 -4.49 6.73
N ALA A 86 -29.93 -5.51 6.04
CA ALA A 86 -30.51 -6.70 6.68
C ALA A 86 -29.49 -7.54 7.48
N HIS A 87 -28.19 -7.32 7.25
CA HIS A 87 -27.09 -7.99 7.94
C HIS A 87 -26.56 -7.18 9.14
N GLY A 88 -27.21 -6.06 9.48
CA GLY A 88 -26.87 -5.25 10.65
C GLY A 88 -25.54 -4.51 10.53
N VAL A 89 -25.14 -4.12 9.32
CA VAL A 89 -23.98 -3.25 9.09
C VAL A 89 -24.47 -1.82 8.84
N LYS A 90 -23.98 -0.86 9.63
CA LYS A 90 -24.28 0.56 9.43
C LYS A 90 -23.22 1.21 8.55
N PHE A 91 -23.63 2.17 7.73
CA PHE A 91 -22.74 2.96 6.89
C PHE A 91 -22.96 4.43 7.20
N CYS A 92 -21.88 5.19 7.37
CA CYS A 92 -21.96 6.63 7.62
C CYS A 92 -20.82 7.39 6.94
N ASP A 93 -21.13 8.59 6.49
CA ASP A 93 -20.15 9.58 6.06
C ASP A 93 -19.75 10.46 7.25
N VAL A 94 -18.46 10.76 7.34
CA VAL A 94 -17.88 11.55 8.42
C VAL A 94 -16.94 12.60 7.82
N PRO A 95 -17.09 13.89 8.17
CA PRO A 95 -16.17 14.92 7.71
C PRO A 95 -14.73 14.63 8.16
N GLU A 96 -13.76 14.85 7.27
CA GLU A 96 -12.33 14.71 7.57
C GLU A 96 -11.90 15.45 8.85
N SER A 97 -12.47 16.63 9.11
CA SER A 97 -12.21 17.41 10.33
C SER A 97 -12.59 16.67 11.61
N VAL A 98 -13.71 15.94 11.59
CA VAL A 98 -14.21 15.16 12.74
C VAL A 98 -13.33 13.95 12.98
N VAL A 99 -12.89 13.28 11.91
CA VAL A 99 -11.97 12.13 12.02
C VAL A 99 -10.64 12.58 12.61
N LYS A 100 -10.07 13.69 12.11
CA LYS A 100 -8.82 14.27 12.63
C LYS A 100 -8.94 14.77 14.07
N GLU A 101 -10.08 15.33 14.47
CA GLU A 101 -10.34 15.71 15.86
C GLU A 101 -10.34 14.48 16.79
N SER A 102 -10.98 13.39 16.37
CA SER A 102 -11.04 12.15 17.14
C SER A 102 -9.69 11.41 17.21
N ASN A 103 -8.82 11.58 16.22
CA ASN A 103 -7.50 10.95 16.16
C ASN A 103 -6.47 11.85 15.43
N PRO A 104 -5.83 12.81 16.12
CA PRO A 104 -4.97 13.82 15.50
C PRO A 104 -3.69 13.29 14.84
N ALA A 105 -3.21 12.12 15.29
CA ALA A 105 -2.02 11.48 14.73
C ALA A 105 -2.29 10.79 13.39
N GLU A 106 -3.55 10.77 12.94
CA GLU A 106 -3.97 9.96 11.81
C GLU A 106 -3.96 10.72 10.48
N ILE A 107 -3.33 10.10 9.48
CA ILE A 107 -3.38 10.56 8.09
C ILE A 107 -4.63 9.93 7.45
N VAL A 108 -5.63 10.77 7.19
CA VAL A 108 -6.87 10.40 6.49
C VAL A 108 -7.09 11.34 5.32
N THR A 109 -7.62 10.80 4.23
CA THR A 109 -7.93 11.53 3.00
C THR A 109 -9.41 11.39 2.65
N VAL A 110 -9.93 12.37 1.92
CA VAL A 110 -11.32 12.34 1.46
C VAL A 110 -11.54 11.13 0.54
N GLY A 111 -12.56 10.34 0.85
CA GLY A 111 -12.92 9.12 0.14
C GLY A 111 -12.30 7.86 0.73
N ASP A 112 -11.51 7.94 1.80
CA ASP A 112 -11.07 6.78 2.56
C ASP A 112 -12.26 6.09 3.24
N VAL A 113 -12.20 4.77 3.35
CA VAL A 113 -13.25 3.95 3.96
C VAL A 113 -12.63 3.09 5.05
N HIS A 114 -13.30 2.97 6.19
CA HIS A 114 -12.83 2.18 7.33
C HIS A 114 -13.99 1.43 7.99
N LEU A 115 -13.71 0.22 8.49
CA LEU A 115 -14.66 -0.58 9.26
C LEU A 115 -14.32 -0.48 10.75
N HIS A 116 -15.28 -0.02 11.54
CA HIS A 116 -15.29 -0.12 12.99
C HIS A 116 -16.06 -1.36 13.42
N ARG A 117 -15.40 -2.27 14.13
CA ARG A 117 -16.00 -3.51 14.65
C ARG A 117 -15.30 -3.96 15.91
N SER A 118 -16.07 -4.26 16.96
CA SER A 118 -15.52 -4.71 18.25
C SER A 118 -14.44 -3.77 18.82
N GLY A 119 -14.67 -2.46 18.76
CA GLY A 119 -13.72 -1.44 19.23
C GLY A 119 -12.50 -1.23 18.32
N ARG A 120 -12.40 -1.95 17.21
CA ARG A 120 -11.27 -1.86 16.28
C ARG A 120 -11.66 -1.20 14.97
N ARG A 121 -10.83 -0.27 14.53
CA ARG A 121 -10.92 0.36 13.21
C ARG A 121 -9.97 -0.33 12.23
N THR A 122 -10.46 -0.66 11.04
CA THR A 122 -9.63 -1.26 9.97
C THR A 122 -9.83 -0.47 8.68
N PRO A 123 -8.76 0.09 8.08
CA PRO A 123 -8.87 0.76 6.78
C PRO A 123 -9.16 -0.22 5.65
N TYR A 124 -9.91 0.26 4.66
CA TYR A 124 -10.18 -0.41 3.40
C TYR A 124 -9.35 0.23 2.30
N TYR A 125 -8.42 -0.55 1.75
CA TYR A 125 -7.52 -0.14 0.67
C TYR A 125 -7.84 -0.89 -0.64
N GLY A 126 -9.08 -1.34 -0.79
CA GLY A 126 -9.51 -2.04 -1.99
C GLY A 126 -10.09 -1.11 -3.05
N ARG A 127 -10.49 -1.71 -4.15
CA ARG A 127 -11.20 -1.06 -5.25
C ARG A 127 -12.49 -0.43 -4.73
N LYS A 128 -12.78 0.79 -5.16
CA LYS A 128 -13.99 1.55 -4.80
C LYS A 128 -15.21 1.04 -5.60
N SER A 129 -15.60 -0.20 -5.36
CA SER A 129 -16.80 -0.84 -5.92
C SER A 129 -17.62 -1.53 -4.83
N ALA A 130 -18.92 -1.67 -5.05
CA ALA A 130 -19.83 -2.24 -4.05
C ALA A 130 -19.53 -3.72 -3.82
N SER A 131 -19.26 -4.47 -4.90
CA SER A 131 -18.89 -5.89 -4.83
C SER A 131 -17.62 -6.13 -4.00
N ALA A 132 -16.55 -5.36 -4.25
CA ALA A 132 -15.30 -5.48 -3.52
C ALA A 132 -15.47 -5.07 -2.04
N LEU A 133 -16.21 -3.99 -1.76
CA LEU A 133 -16.47 -3.56 -0.39
C LEU A 133 -17.28 -4.60 0.40
N ILE A 134 -18.35 -5.15 -0.17
CA ILE A 134 -19.18 -6.19 0.48
C ILE A 134 -18.35 -7.44 0.75
N SER A 135 -17.59 -7.90 -0.26
CA SER A 135 -16.70 -9.06 -0.13
C SER A 135 -15.67 -8.84 0.99
N TRP A 136 -15.05 -7.66 1.05
CA TRP A 136 -14.12 -7.30 2.11
C TRP A 136 -14.77 -7.28 3.49
N ILE A 137 -15.93 -6.62 3.65
CA ILE A 137 -16.67 -6.58 4.94
C ILE A 137 -16.98 -8.01 5.41
N HIS A 138 -17.36 -8.90 4.49
CA HIS A 138 -17.60 -10.31 4.80
C HIS A 138 -16.32 -11.01 5.27
N LYS A 139 -15.19 -10.83 4.57
CA LYS A 139 -13.88 -11.37 4.98
C LYS A 139 -13.47 -10.88 6.38
N MET A 140 -13.76 -9.62 6.72
CA MET A 140 -13.47 -9.04 8.03
C MET A 140 -14.24 -9.69 9.20
N LYS A 141 -15.33 -10.43 8.93
CA LYS A 141 -16.08 -11.19 9.96
C LYS A 141 -15.24 -12.26 10.66
N TYR A 142 -14.27 -12.82 9.94
CA TYR A 142 -13.48 -13.95 10.41
C TYR A 142 -12.11 -13.56 10.99
N ARG A 143 -11.75 -12.26 11.01
CA ARG A 143 -10.46 -11.77 11.55
C ARG A 143 -10.40 -11.70 13.09
N LYS A 144 -10.98 -12.68 13.78
CA LYS A 144 -10.69 -12.95 15.20
C LYS A 144 -9.44 -13.82 15.29
N ILE A 145 -8.83 -13.89 16.48
CA ILE A 145 -7.84 -14.93 16.75
C ILE A 145 -8.49 -16.28 16.46
N SER A 146 -7.95 -17.01 15.49
CA SER A 146 -8.49 -18.28 15.04
C SER A 146 -8.10 -19.39 15.99
N VAL A 147 -9.07 -20.15 16.49
CA VAL A 147 -8.79 -21.25 17.42
C VAL A 147 -8.46 -22.50 16.60
N ILE A 148 -7.30 -23.11 16.87
CA ILE A 148 -6.94 -24.40 16.30
C ILE A 148 -7.32 -25.47 17.31
N SER A 149 -8.40 -26.19 17.03
CA SER A 149 -8.98 -27.20 17.91
C SER A 149 -8.76 -28.64 17.42
N GLY A 150 -8.35 -28.83 16.16
CA GLY A 150 -8.14 -30.15 15.61
C GLY A 150 -7.52 -30.17 14.21
N LYS A 151 -7.65 -31.33 13.55
CA LYS A 151 -6.99 -31.61 12.27
C LYS A 151 -7.43 -30.69 11.13
N VAL A 152 -8.72 -30.36 11.07
CA VAL A 152 -9.28 -29.50 10.01
C VAL A 152 -8.72 -28.08 10.14
N ASP A 153 -8.77 -27.51 11.34
CA ASP A 153 -8.22 -26.17 11.62
C ASP A 153 -6.72 -26.12 11.34
N LYS A 154 -5.98 -27.17 11.73
CA LYS A 154 -4.55 -27.28 11.43
C LYS A 154 -4.31 -27.33 9.91
N ALA A 155 -5.12 -28.08 9.16
CA ALA A 155 -4.97 -28.15 7.71
C ALA A 155 -5.22 -26.79 7.05
N ALA A 156 -6.19 -26.01 7.55
CA ALA A 156 -6.41 -24.63 7.11
C ALA A 156 -5.23 -23.71 7.49
N PHE A 157 -4.74 -23.82 8.73
CA PHE A 157 -3.54 -23.11 9.19
C PHE A 157 -2.31 -23.40 8.31
N ASP A 158 -2.09 -24.66 7.93
CA ASP A 158 -0.95 -25.06 7.10
C ASP A 158 -1.01 -24.48 5.67
N GLN A 159 -2.19 -24.08 5.18
CA GLN A 159 -2.38 -23.46 3.86
C GLN A 159 -2.07 -21.96 3.84
N VAL A 160 -2.03 -21.32 5.01
CA VAL A 160 -1.70 -19.90 5.11
C VAL A 160 -0.19 -19.74 5.03
N LEU A 161 0.26 -18.95 4.06
CA LEU A 161 1.67 -18.79 3.70
C LEU A 161 2.25 -17.42 4.11
N HIS A 162 1.47 -16.58 4.78
CA HIS A 162 1.95 -15.35 5.40
C HIS A 162 2.51 -15.64 6.80
N LEU A 163 3.12 -14.62 7.42
CA LEU A 163 3.58 -14.67 8.80
C LEU A 163 2.38 -14.97 9.71
N LYS A 164 2.51 -15.99 10.56
CA LYS A 164 1.48 -16.37 11.52
C LYS A 164 2.04 -16.41 12.92
N VAL A 165 1.21 -16.04 13.90
CA VAL A 165 1.56 -16.17 15.31
C VAL A 165 0.61 -17.14 15.96
N VAL A 166 1.14 -18.12 16.70
CA VAL A 166 0.35 -19.12 17.42
C VAL A 166 0.74 -19.06 18.89
N GLY A 167 -0.25 -18.99 19.77
CA GLY A 167 -0.02 -19.14 21.21
C GLY A 167 -0.78 -20.32 21.82
N PHE A 168 -0.18 -20.98 22.80
CA PHE A 168 -0.80 -22.05 23.57
C PHE A 168 -1.19 -21.50 24.95
N PHE A 169 -2.49 -21.40 25.22
CA PHE A 169 -3.00 -20.77 26.43
C PHE A 169 -4.03 -21.62 27.16
N ILE A 170 -4.33 -21.20 28.38
CA ILE A 170 -5.58 -21.56 29.05
C ILE A 170 -6.53 -20.38 28.89
N ASN A 171 -7.81 -20.66 28.60
CA ASN A 171 -8.80 -19.61 28.35
C ASN A 171 -8.98 -18.72 29.60
N GLY A 172 -9.05 -17.40 29.41
CA GLY A 172 -9.22 -16.42 30.50
C GLY A 172 -7.96 -16.09 31.31
N THR A 173 -6.77 -16.52 30.88
CA THR A 173 -5.50 -16.15 31.51
C THR A 173 -5.04 -14.74 31.11
N THR A 174 -4.26 -14.09 31.96
CA THR A 174 -3.63 -12.79 31.69
C THR A 174 -2.70 -12.85 30.48
N ASP A 175 -2.00 -13.96 30.28
CA ASP A 175 -1.09 -14.14 29.15
C ASP A 175 -1.87 -14.17 27.83
N PHE A 176 -3.07 -14.77 27.84
CA PHE A 176 -3.95 -14.76 26.68
C PHE A 176 -4.49 -13.36 26.40
N THR A 177 -4.82 -12.55 27.42
CA THR A 177 -5.28 -11.17 27.19
C THR A 177 -4.16 -10.30 26.62
N MET A 178 -2.92 -10.42 27.11
CA MET A 178 -1.76 -9.73 26.55
C MET A 178 -1.53 -10.12 25.08
N TYR A 179 -1.67 -11.41 24.76
CA TYR A 179 -1.60 -11.89 23.37
C TYR A 179 -2.72 -11.33 22.50
N GLN A 180 -3.95 -11.26 23.00
CA GLN A 180 -5.09 -10.66 22.31
C GLN A 180 -4.83 -9.18 21.99
N GLU A 181 -4.28 -8.44 22.95
CA GLU A 181 -3.92 -7.02 22.80
C GLU A 181 -2.82 -6.84 21.75
N ALA A 182 -1.76 -7.65 21.77
CA ALA A 182 -0.70 -7.59 20.75
C ALA A 182 -1.21 -7.90 19.33
N CYS A 183 -2.04 -8.93 19.17
CA CYS A 183 -2.67 -9.25 17.90
C CYS A 183 -3.65 -8.17 17.43
N ALA A 184 -4.34 -7.50 18.36
CA ALA A 184 -5.18 -6.36 18.04
C ALA A 184 -4.34 -5.16 17.57
N ALA A 185 -3.23 -4.88 18.25
CA ALA A 185 -2.32 -3.76 17.96
C ALA A 185 -1.63 -3.89 16.59
N LYS A 186 -1.16 -5.08 16.20
CA LYS A 186 -0.53 -5.29 14.87
C LYS A 186 -1.51 -5.11 13.70
N GLY A 187 -2.81 -5.26 13.93
CA GLY A 187 -3.84 -4.97 12.93
C GLY A 187 -4.17 -6.15 12.01
N GLY A 188 -4.72 -5.85 10.81
CA GLY A 188 -5.48 -6.83 10.00
C GLY A 188 -4.64 -7.70 9.08
N ALA A 189 -3.35 -7.37 8.97
CA ALA A 189 -2.40 -8.05 8.11
C ALA A 189 -1.77 -9.28 8.79
N LEU A 190 -1.80 -9.36 10.13
CA LEU A 190 -1.25 -10.48 10.88
C LEU A 190 -2.35 -11.49 11.20
N GLU A 191 -2.10 -12.76 10.87
CA GLU A 191 -2.97 -13.84 11.30
C GLU A 191 -2.52 -14.44 12.63
N CYS A 192 -3.38 -14.29 13.64
CA CYS A 192 -3.16 -14.81 14.98
C CYS A 192 -4.02 -16.03 15.26
N TYR A 193 -3.42 -17.02 15.93
CA TYR A 193 -4.04 -18.29 16.26
C TYR A 193 -3.83 -18.62 17.74
N ALA A 194 -4.85 -19.24 18.35
CA ALA A 194 -4.76 -19.74 19.71
C ALA A 194 -5.04 -21.25 19.74
N VAL A 195 -4.29 -21.95 20.59
CA VAL A 195 -4.52 -23.35 20.92
C VAL A 195 -4.83 -23.43 22.40
N PHE A 196 -5.84 -24.20 22.77
CA PHE A 196 -6.20 -24.45 24.18
C PHE A 196 -6.06 -25.92 24.57
N ASP A 197 -5.95 -26.83 23.61
CA ASP A 197 -5.76 -28.27 23.83
C ASP A 197 -4.28 -28.66 23.74
N ARG A 198 -3.80 -29.40 24.75
CA ARG A 198 -2.38 -29.80 24.84
C ARG A 198 -1.94 -30.75 23.73
N ASN A 199 -2.82 -31.64 23.27
CA ASN A 199 -2.49 -32.55 22.18
C ASN A 199 -2.37 -31.80 20.86
N VAL A 200 -3.24 -30.81 20.63
CA VAL A 200 -3.13 -29.92 19.47
C VAL A 200 -1.86 -29.08 19.55
N ALA A 201 -1.53 -28.52 20.73
CA ALA A 201 -0.32 -27.72 20.95
C ALA A 201 0.97 -28.48 20.56
N LYS A 202 1.07 -29.77 20.91
CA LYS A 202 2.19 -30.64 20.49
C LYS A 202 2.32 -30.75 18.97
N HIS A 203 1.20 -30.82 18.24
CA HIS A 203 1.21 -30.83 16.77
C HIS A 203 1.63 -29.48 16.17
N MET A 204 1.46 -28.41 16.93
CA MET A 204 1.95 -27.05 16.66
C MET A 204 3.32 -26.78 17.27
N LYS A 205 4.05 -27.81 17.73
CA LYS A 205 5.39 -27.66 18.33
C LYS A 205 5.44 -26.68 19.51
N LEU A 206 4.34 -26.61 20.27
CA LEU A 206 4.22 -25.86 21.52
C LEU A 206 4.11 -26.87 22.66
N ASP A 207 5.01 -26.77 23.65
CA ASP A 207 5.15 -27.74 24.73
C ASP A 207 4.55 -27.25 26.05
N THR A 208 4.66 -25.94 26.32
CA THR A 208 4.24 -25.32 27.58
C THR A 208 3.20 -24.23 27.38
N VAL A 209 2.27 -24.14 28.34
CA VAL A 209 1.25 -23.07 28.37
C VAL A 209 1.96 -21.71 28.50
N GLY A 210 1.44 -20.71 27.80
CA GLY A 210 2.02 -19.37 27.68
C GLY A 210 3.01 -19.24 26.52
N GLN A 211 3.45 -20.34 25.89
CA GLN A 211 4.33 -20.22 24.73
C GLN A 211 3.63 -19.57 23.55
N ILE A 212 4.34 -18.62 22.96
CA ILE A 212 3.99 -17.95 21.73
C ILE A 212 5.06 -18.30 20.71
N ALA A 213 4.66 -18.59 19.48
CA ALA A 213 5.59 -18.90 18.41
C ALA A 213 5.18 -18.25 17.10
N ILE A 214 6.20 -17.88 16.32
CA ILE A 214 6.04 -17.37 14.98
C ILE A 214 6.29 -18.49 13.99
N TYR A 215 5.38 -18.63 13.04
CA TYR A 215 5.53 -19.44 11.86
C TYR A 215 5.86 -18.50 10.71
N SER A 216 7.15 -18.36 10.42
CA SER A 216 7.62 -17.60 9.28
C SER A 216 7.08 -18.20 7.98
N PRO A 217 6.82 -17.36 6.95
CA PRO A 217 6.40 -17.82 5.64
C PRO A 217 7.25 -18.99 5.15
N PHE A 218 6.58 -20.03 4.64
CA PHE A 218 7.22 -21.22 4.03
C PHE A 218 8.09 -22.08 4.97
N SER A 219 8.25 -21.71 6.24
CA SER A 219 8.90 -22.53 7.24
C SER A 219 7.93 -23.55 7.84
N LYS A 220 8.42 -24.77 8.06
CA LYS A 220 7.67 -25.82 8.79
C LYS A 220 7.94 -25.78 10.29
N LEU A 221 9.05 -25.18 10.70
CA LEU A 221 9.47 -25.12 12.10
C LEU A 221 9.16 -23.72 12.63
N PRO A 222 8.42 -23.60 13.73
CA PRO A 222 8.17 -22.31 14.33
C PRO A 222 9.37 -21.84 15.16
N THR A 223 9.50 -20.51 15.27
CA THR A 223 10.42 -19.86 16.20
C THR A 223 9.66 -19.53 17.47
N ILE A 224 10.09 -20.10 18.60
CA ILE A 224 9.47 -19.84 19.90
C ILE A 224 9.94 -18.49 20.42
N LEU A 225 9.01 -17.67 20.92
CA LEU A 225 9.30 -16.42 21.60
C LEU A 225 10.11 -16.73 22.87
N PRO A 226 11.36 -16.23 23.02
CA PRO A 226 12.24 -16.66 24.12
C PRO A 226 11.75 -16.25 25.52
N LYS A 227 11.05 -15.12 25.62
CA LYS A 227 10.60 -14.52 26.88
C LYS A 227 9.18 -14.94 27.25
N ASN A 228 9.01 -15.80 28.26
CA ASN A 228 7.69 -16.22 28.75
C ASN A 228 7.64 -16.07 30.28
N PRO A 229 6.64 -15.36 30.87
CA PRO A 229 5.51 -14.68 30.22
C PRO A 229 5.94 -13.43 29.44
N ALA A 230 5.29 -13.22 28.29
CA ALA A 230 5.53 -12.08 27.41
C ALA A 230 4.48 -10.99 27.64
N ASN A 231 4.91 -9.73 27.68
CA ASN A 231 3.98 -8.60 27.61
C ASN A 231 3.66 -8.23 26.14
N VAL A 232 2.78 -7.25 25.93
CA VAL A 232 2.38 -6.80 24.59
C VAL A 232 3.58 -6.36 23.74
N ASP A 233 4.50 -5.59 24.32
CA ASP A 233 5.67 -5.03 23.64
C ASP A 233 6.68 -6.12 23.23
N ASP A 234 6.88 -7.12 24.08
CA ASP A 234 7.70 -8.29 23.79
C ASP A 234 7.17 -9.05 22.55
N ILE A 235 5.84 -9.21 22.48
CA ILE A 235 5.18 -9.91 21.37
C ILE A 235 5.28 -9.08 20.09
N LEU A 236 5.03 -7.77 20.16
CA LEU A 236 5.11 -6.86 19.00
C LEU A 236 6.53 -6.75 18.45
N THR A 237 7.53 -6.69 19.32
CA THR A 237 8.95 -6.70 18.96
C THR A 237 9.29 -8.01 18.27
N PHE A 238 8.94 -9.14 18.87
CA PHE A 238 9.17 -10.47 18.29
C PHE A 238 8.53 -10.62 16.91
N ILE A 239 7.31 -10.13 16.73
CA ILE A 239 6.65 -10.11 15.40
C ILE A 239 7.45 -9.29 14.41
N THR A 240 7.87 -8.08 14.79
CA THR A 240 8.56 -7.15 13.90
C THR A 240 9.93 -7.68 13.48
N GLU A 241 10.66 -8.34 14.39
CA GLU A 241 11.92 -9.04 14.14
C GLU A 241 11.78 -10.28 13.25
N HIS A 242 10.58 -10.74 12.92
CA HIS A 242 10.37 -11.90 12.05
C HIS A 242 9.55 -11.55 10.80
N ASP A 243 9.16 -10.29 10.65
CA ASP A 243 8.34 -9.77 9.55
C ASP A 243 9.21 -9.34 8.36
N HIS A 244 10.21 -10.14 7.99
CA HIS A 244 11.22 -9.75 6.98
C HIS A 244 10.87 -10.18 5.56
N ILE A 245 10.19 -11.31 5.42
CA ILE A 245 9.89 -11.91 4.12
C ILE A 245 8.38 -12.07 4.02
N SER A 246 7.80 -11.62 2.92
CA SER A 246 6.38 -11.80 2.66
C SER A 246 6.12 -12.13 1.19
N LEU A 247 5.09 -12.93 0.94
CA LEU A 247 4.45 -13.01 -0.36
C LEU A 247 3.02 -12.58 -0.14
N VAL A 248 2.62 -11.48 -0.74
CA VAL A 248 1.28 -10.90 -0.61
C VAL A 248 0.54 -11.14 -1.92
N LYS A 249 -0.61 -11.79 -1.87
CA LYS A 249 -1.52 -11.85 -3.02
C LYS A 249 -2.26 -10.52 -3.09
N VAL A 250 -2.10 -9.81 -4.20
CA VAL A 250 -2.79 -8.57 -4.47
C VAL A 250 -4.13 -8.91 -5.11
N ASP A 251 -5.22 -8.41 -4.53
CA ASP A 251 -6.58 -8.61 -5.00
C ASP A 251 -7.38 -7.30 -4.93
N GLU A 252 -8.66 -7.36 -5.28
CA GLU A 252 -9.52 -6.18 -5.27
C GLU A 252 -9.72 -5.53 -3.89
N HIS A 253 -9.29 -6.18 -2.79
CA HIS A 253 -9.49 -5.66 -1.44
C HIS A 253 -8.27 -4.93 -0.86
N ASN A 254 -7.08 -5.08 -1.48
CA ASN A 254 -5.83 -4.52 -0.96
C ASN A 254 -4.96 -3.80 -2.00
N ILE A 255 -5.37 -3.72 -3.27
CA ILE A 255 -4.56 -3.15 -4.37
C ILE A 255 -4.06 -1.71 -4.13
N HIS A 256 -4.67 -0.95 -3.22
CA HIS A 256 -4.22 0.40 -2.84
C HIS A 256 -3.64 0.46 -1.41
N ASP A 257 -3.27 -0.69 -0.81
CA ASP A 257 -2.69 -0.71 0.53
C ASP A 257 -1.27 -0.10 0.47
N PRO A 258 -1.00 0.98 1.22
CA PRO A 258 0.33 1.62 1.21
C PRO A 258 1.48 0.67 1.56
N LYS A 259 1.20 -0.43 2.27
CA LYS A 259 2.20 -1.45 2.61
C LYS A 259 2.62 -2.32 1.42
N LEU A 260 1.92 -2.27 0.29
CA LEU A 260 2.36 -2.98 -0.92
C LEU A 260 3.57 -2.30 -1.57
N GLU A 261 3.77 -1.02 -1.32
CA GLU A 261 4.85 -0.21 -1.88
C GLU A 261 5.85 0.22 -0.79
N ASP A 262 6.03 -0.60 0.25
CA ASP A 262 6.93 -0.30 1.38
C ASP A 262 8.37 -0.09 0.88
N PRO A 263 8.92 1.14 0.90
CA PRO A 263 10.24 1.43 0.34
C PRO A 263 11.38 0.84 1.18
N THR A 264 11.10 0.39 2.39
CA THR A 264 12.09 -0.29 3.25
C THR A 264 12.32 -1.74 2.85
N ARG A 265 11.54 -2.24 1.87
CA ARG A 265 11.61 -3.61 1.36
C ARG A 265 11.98 -3.61 -0.11
N VAL A 266 12.65 -4.68 -0.53
CA VAL A 266 12.73 -5.00 -1.96
C VAL A 266 11.38 -5.54 -2.40
N ASN A 267 10.61 -4.71 -3.11
CA ASN A 267 9.32 -5.08 -3.68
C ASN A 267 9.51 -5.74 -5.06
N VAL A 268 9.16 -7.03 -5.13
CA VAL A 268 9.20 -7.82 -6.36
C VAL A 268 7.77 -8.07 -6.82
N LEU A 269 7.47 -7.66 -8.04
CA LEU A 269 6.24 -7.95 -8.74
C LEU A 269 6.31 -9.34 -9.38
N ALA A 270 5.35 -10.20 -9.07
CA ALA A 270 5.15 -11.50 -9.71
C ALA A 270 3.76 -11.53 -10.35
N VAL A 271 3.70 -11.42 -11.68
CA VAL A 271 2.43 -11.39 -12.42
C VAL A 271 2.26 -12.71 -13.16
N ALA A 272 1.33 -13.55 -12.71
CA ALA A 272 1.03 -14.82 -13.35
C ALA A 272 -0.33 -15.36 -12.92
N GLU A 273 -1.01 -16.04 -13.83
CA GLU A 273 -2.27 -16.71 -13.50
C GLU A 273 -1.98 -18.05 -12.82
N GLN A 274 -2.42 -18.19 -11.56
CA GLN A 274 -2.12 -19.38 -10.75
C GLN A 274 -2.72 -20.66 -11.36
N SER A 275 -3.83 -20.53 -12.10
CA SER A 275 -4.53 -21.65 -12.74
C SER A 275 -3.74 -22.27 -13.90
N THR A 276 -2.83 -21.50 -14.52
CA THR A 276 -2.04 -21.95 -15.67
C THR A 276 -0.89 -22.87 -15.25
N PRO A 277 -0.44 -23.81 -16.12
CA PRO A 277 0.66 -24.70 -15.79
C PRO A 277 1.94 -23.96 -15.37
N LEU A 278 2.31 -22.92 -16.11
CA LEU A 278 3.52 -22.15 -15.86
C LEU A 278 3.37 -21.19 -14.67
N GLY A 279 2.20 -20.55 -14.49
CA GLY A 279 1.95 -19.67 -13.35
C GLY A 279 1.89 -20.44 -12.02
N GLY A 280 1.19 -21.56 -11.98
CA GLY A 280 1.19 -22.45 -10.82
C GLY A 280 2.59 -23.00 -10.49
N TYR A 281 3.38 -23.31 -11.52
CA TYR A 281 4.77 -23.73 -11.34
C TYR A 281 5.67 -22.61 -10.82
N LEU A 282 5.57 -21.39 -11.36
CA LEU A 282 6.30 -20.23 -10.85
C LEU A 282 5.96 -19.94 -9.39
N LEU A 283 4.68 -19.97 -9.01
CA LEU A 283 4.27 -19.78 -7.63
C LEU A 283 4.91 -20.82 -6.70
N ARG A 284 4.96 -22.08 -7.13
CA ARG A 284 5.65 -23.16 -6.40
C ARG A 284 7.15 -22.89 -6.25
N LEU A 285 7.81 -22.44 -7.32
CA LEU A 285 9.23 -22.09 -7.28
C LEU A 285 9.48 -20.92 -6.33
N LEU A 286 8.67 -19.85 -6.40
CA LEU A 286 8.75 -18.71 -5.48
C LEU A 286 8.61 -19.15 -4.03
N TYR A 287 7.67 -20.06 -3.70
CA TYR A 287 7.58 -20.61 -2.35
C TYR A 287 8.85 -21.33 -1.90
N LYS A 288 9.49 -22.11 -2.78
CA LYS A 288 10.76 -22.78 -2.48
C LYS A 288 11.92 -21.77 -2.32
N THR A 289 11.99 -20.78 -3.19
CA THR A 289 12.99 -19.70 -3.15
C THR A 289 12.87 -18.90 -1.86
N LEU A 290 11.67 -18.39 -1.55
CA LEU A 290 11.42 -17.61 -0.34
C LEU A 290 11.69 -18.40 0.94
N LYS A 291 11.40 -19.71 0.94
CA LYS A 291 11.79 -20.59 2.04
C LYS A 291 13.30 -20.63 2.25
N ASN A 292 14.08 -20.75 1.18
CA ASN A 292 15.54 -20.77 1.25
C ASN A 292 16.10 -19.42 1.73
N VAL A 293 15.53 -18.31 1.25
CA VAL A 293 15.87 -16.97 1.75
C VAL A 293 15.58 -16.89 3.25
N THR A 294 14.38 -17.27 3.69
CA THR A 294 13.97 -17.25 5.11
C THR A 294 14.90 -18.03 6.02
N ASN A 295 15.43 -19.17 5.57
CA ASN A 295 16.34 -19.99 6.36
C ASN A 295 17.79 -19.46 6.36
N SER A 296 18.17 -18.65 5.38
CA SER A 296 19.56 -18.18 5.19
C SER A 296 19.77 -16.75 5.69
N THR A 297 18.69 -15.98 5.82
CA THR A 297 18.72 -14.58 6.21
C THR A 297 19.11 -14.40 7.68
N SER A 298 20.23 -13.69 7.93
CA SER A 298 20.55 -13.11 9.24
C SER A 298 19.66 -11.89 9.51
N ALA A 299 19.55 -11.46 10.77
CA ALA A 299 18.79 -10.26 11.19
C ALA A 299 19.21 -8.93 10.50
N THR A 300 20.22 -8.96 9.64
CA THR A 300 20.78 -7.83 8.91
C THR A 300 20.46 -7.81 7.41
N ALA A 301 19.72 -8.80 6.88
CA ALA A 301 19.39 -8.80 5.45
C ALA A 301 18.22 -7.85 5.13
N VAL A 302 18.25 -7.28 3.93
CA VAL A 302 17.20 -6.38 3.45
C VAL A 302 15.86 -7.13 3.40
N PRO A 303 14.80 -6.60 4.03
CA PRO A 303 13.46 -7.19 3.94
C PRO A 303 12.98 -7.34 2.49
N PHE A 304 12.26 -8.42 2.20
CA PHE A 304 11.87 -8.82 0.85
C PHE A 304 10.36 -9.07 0.77
N GLN A 305 9.71 -8.54 -0.25
CA GLN A 305 8.26 -8.69 -0.45
C GLN A 305 7.95 -9.06 -1.89
N VAL A 306 7.22 -10.16 -2.08
CA VAL A 306 6.69 -10.55 -3.39
C VAL A 306 5.22 -10.18 -3.47
N LEU A 307 4.89 -9.32 -4.43
CA LEU A 307 3.52 -8.97 -4.79
C LEU A 307 3.04 -9.92 -5.89
N TRP A 308 2.26 -10.93 -5.51
CA TRP A 308 1.65 -11.85 -6.45
C TRP A 308 0.37 -11.24 -7.03
N ILE A 309 0.39 -10.94 -8.32
CA ILE A 309 -0.75 -10.44 -9.09
C ILE A 309 -1.24 -11.56 -10.00
N ASP A 310 -2.47 -11.99 -9.79
CA ASP A 310 -3.15 -12.94 -10.68
C ASP A 310 -4.00 -12.17 -11.71
N PRO A 311 -3.66 -12.18 -13.01
CA PRO A 311 -4.43 -11.48 -14.03
C PRO A 311 -5.87 -11.98 -14.19
N ALA A 312 -6.20 -13.20 -13.75
CA ALA A 312 -7.60 -13.66 -13.72
C ALA A 312 -8.43 -12.92 -12.66
N ILE A 313 -7.79 -12.39 -11.61
CA ILE A 313 -8.41 -11.58 -10.55
C ILE A 313 -8.30 -10.09 -10.87
N LEU A 314 -7.16 -9.65 -11.42
CA LEU A 314 -6.88 -8.26 -11.79
C LEU A 314 -6.55 -8.15 -13.28
N PRO A 315 -7.55 -8.18 -14.18
CA PRO A 315 -7.34 -8.26 -15.63
C PRO A 315 -6.56 -7.09 -16.23
N ALA A 316 -6.59 -5.91 -15.60
CA ALA A 316 -5.81 -4.75 -16.01
C ALA A 316 -4.30 -5.06 -16.08
N ALA A 317 -3.81 -6.01 -15.29
CA ALA A 317 -2.42 -6.44 -15.29
C ALA A 317 -1.93 -6.90 -16.68
N TYR A 318 -2.76 -7.53 -17.52
CA TYR A 318 -2.34 -7.95 -18.86
C TYR A 318 -1.83 -6.78 -19.71
N ARG A 319 -2.48 -5.62 -19.61
CA ARG A 319 -2.18 -4.44 -20.43
C ARG A 319 -1.20 -3.49 -19.76
N MET A 320 -1.32 -3.32 -18.45
CA MET A 320 -0.43 -2.40 -17.71
C MET A 320 1.03 -2.85 -17.77
N MET A 321 1.29 -4.14 -17.88
CA MET A 321 2.66 -4.65 -17.96
C MET A 321 3.39 -4.29 -19.26
N GLU A 322 2.66 -3.99 -20.35
CA GLU A 322 3.25 -3.51 -21.61
C GLU A 322 4.01 -2.19 -21.41
N GLN A 323 3.54 -1.34 -20.48
CA GLN A 323 4.18 -0.07 -20.13
C GLN A 323 5.57 -0.27 -19.51
N PHE A 324 5.83 -1.44 -18.95
CA PHE A 324 7.12 -1.83 -18.38
C PHE A 324 7.97 -2.67 -19.34
N GLY A 325 7.65 -2.62 -20.65
CA GLY A 325 8.38 -3.35 -21.69
C GLY A 325 8.08 -4.85 -21.75
N GLN A 326 7.09 -5.34 -21.00
CA GLN A 326 6.68 -6.74 -21.01
C GLN A 326 5.62 -6.97 -22.10
N GLN A 327 6.09 -7.33 -23.30
CA GLN A 327 5.24 -7.48 -24.50
C GLN A 327 4.75 -8.92 -24.77
N THR A 328 5.16 -9.90 -23.94
CA THR A 328 4.73 -11.29 -24.12
C THR A 328 3.43 -11.57 -23.38
N GLU A 329 3.04 -12.83 -23.21
CA GLU A 329 2.06 -13.19 -22.17
C GLU A 329 2.81 -13.46 -20.86
N PRO A 330 2.20 -13.23 -19.68
CA PRO A 330 2.78 -13.61 -18.39
C PRO A 330 3.12 -15.12 -18.36
N PRO A 331 4.07 -15.55 -17.51
CA PRO A 331 4.49 -14.91 -16.27
C PRO A 331 5.53 -13.80 -16.40
N TYR A 332 5.48 -12.84 -15.47
CA TYR A 332 6.51 -11.83 -15.25
C TYR A 332 6.99 -11.88 -13.80
N LEU A 333 8.28 -11.67 -13.61
CA LEU A 333 8.90 -11.54 -12.29
C LEU A 333 9.95 -10.44 -12.35
N GLY A 334 9.82 -9.40 -11.52
CA GLY A 334 10.75 -8.28 -11.58
C GLY A 334 10.52 -7.23 -10.52
N THR A 335 11.40 -6.24 -10.47
CA THR A 335 11.22 -5.00 -9.72
C THR A 335 10.85 -3.87 -10.67
N HIS A 336 10.21 -2.84 -10.16
CA HIS A 336 9.94 -1.62 -10.91
C HIS A 336 10.02 -0.42 -9.97
N ASN A 337 10.81 0.58 -10.37
CA ASN A 337 10.89 1.86 -9.67
C ASN A 337 9.99 2.87 -10.39
N ALA A 338 8.91 3.28 -9.73
CA ALA A 338 7.92 4.20 -10.28
C ALA A 338 8.48 5.60 -10.60
N LEU A 339 9.56 6.02 -9.92
CA LEU A 339 10.18 7.33 -10.11
C LEU A 339 11.13 7.36 -11.31
N THR A 340 11.89 6.29 -11.51
CA THR A 340 12.87 6.22 -12.61
C THR A 340 12.33 5.52 -13.85
N GLY A 341 11.21 4.81 -13.74
CA GLY A 341 10.66 3.94 -14.78
C GLY A 341 11.56 2.72 -15.09
N GLN A 342 12.60 2.48 -14.30
CA GLN A 342 13.52 1.37 -14.49
C GLN A 342 13.05 0.14 -13.70
N GLY A 343 13.21 -1.04 -14.29
CA GLY A 343 12.90 -2.31 -13.64
C GLY A 343 13.95 -3.37 -13.95
N ILE A 344 14.21 -4.24 -12.97
CA ILE A 344 15.08 -5.41 -13.15
C ILE A 344 14.15 -6.62 -13.27
N TRP A 345 14.11 -7.23 -14.44
CA TRP A 345 13.21 -8.35 -14.75
C TRP A 345 13.97 -9.66 -14.88
N PHE A 346 13.44 -10.73 -14.32
CA PHE A 346 13.95 -12.07 -14.48
C PHE A 346 13.60 -12.60 -15.87
N ASP A 347 14.59 -13.15 -16.59
CA ASP A 347 14.34 -13.80 -17.87
C ASP A 347 13.72 -15.18 -17.63
N MET A 348 12.40 -15.27 -17.84
CA MET A 348 11.63 -16.50 -17.67
C MET A 348 12.11 -17.65 -18.58
N LYS A 349 12.83 -17.37 -19.67
CA LYS A 349 13.41 -18.40 -20.56
C LYS A 349 14.54 -19.18 -19.91
N LEU A 350 15.12 -18.66 -18.83
CA LEU A 350 16.15 -19.36 -18.06
C LEU A 350 15.59 -20.54 -17.25
N LEU A 351 14.27 -20.58 -17.02
CA LEU A 351 13.64 -21.68 -16.32
C LEU A 351 13.61 -22.93 -17.21
N ASN A 352 14.18 -23.99 -16.69
CA ASN A 352 14.05 -25.30 -17.27
C ASN A 352 12.68 -25.89 -16.90
N THR A 353 11.77 -26.00 -17.87
CA THR A 353 10.42 -26.56 -17.69
C THR A 353 10.32 -28.03 -18.10
N SER A 354 11.45 -28.69 -18.37
CA SER A 354 11.48 -30.11 -18.70
C SER A 354 11.25 -31.00 -17.47
N GLY A 355 10.68 -32.19 -17.67
CA GLY A 355 10.26 -33.12 -16.61
C GLY A 355 11.39 -33.95 -15.96
N GLY A 356 12.54 -33.34 -15.63
CA GLY A 356 13.72 -34.02 -15.07
C GLY A 356 13.81 -34.00 -13.53
N LYS A 357 14.56 -34.94 -12.95
CA LYS A 357 14.96 -34.87 -11.53
C LYS A 357 15.96 -33.72 -11.34
N GLY A 358 15.82 -32.94 -10.27
CA GLY A 358 16.74 -31.83 -9.95
C GLY A 358 16.43 -30.49 -10.65
N VAL A 359 15.47 -30.47 -11.57
CA VAL A 359 15.11 -29.28 -12.35
C VAL A 359 14.52 -28.18 -11.46
N ASP A 360 13.72 -28.56 -10.47
CA ASP A 360 13.18 -27.61 -9.49
C ASP A 360 14.31 -26.96 -8.69
N GLU A 361 15.29 -27.73 -8.23
CA GLU A 361 16.45 -27.24 -7.47
C GLU A 361 17.33 -26.30 -8.31
N GLU A 362 17.57 -26.64 -9.58
CA GLU A 362 18.28 -25.79 -10.54
C GLU A 362 17.55 -24.44 -10.72
N ASN A 363 16.24 -24.47 -10.97
CA ASN A 363 15.44 -23.28 -11.16
C ASN A 363 15.35 -22.41 -9.90
N VAL A 364 15.23 -23.03 -8.72
CA VAL A 364 15.28 -22.32 -7.43
C VAL A 364 16.63 -21.63 -7.27
N GLN A 365 17.75 -22.27 -7.65
CA GLN A 365 19.06 -21.64 -7.59
C GLN A 365 19.14 -20.41 -8.52
N LYS A 366 18.63 -20.50 -9.75
CA LYS A 366 18.58 -19.33 -10.66
C LYS A 366 17.78 -18.17 -10.07
N LEU A 367 16.66 -18.46 -9.40
CA LEU A 367 15.87 -17.45 -8.72
C LEU A 367 16.60 -16.88 -7.49
N LEU A 368 17.32 -17.70 -6.72
CA LEU A 368 18.13 -17.23 -5.60
C LEU A 368 19.26 -16.30 -6.06
N ASP A 369 19.97 -16.66 -7.12
CA ASP A 369 21.05 -15.85 -7.69
C ASP A 369 20.50 -14.50 -8.18
N TRP A 370 19.32 -14.51 -8.83
CA TRP A 370 18.64 -13.29 -9.25
C TRP A 370 18.20 -12.44 -8.05
N VAL A 371 17.57 -13.03 -7.02
CA VAL A 371 17.17 -12.30 -5.80
C VAL A 371 18.39 -11.67 -5.11
N ALA A 372 19.52 -12.40 -5.03
CA ALA A 372 20.76 -11.87 -4.46
C ALA A 372 21.32 -10.68 -5.27
N SER A 373 21.13 -10.68 -6.59
CA SER A 373 21.49 -9.53 -7.43
C SER A 373 20.68 -8.28 -7.07
N LEU A 374 19.39 -8.43 -6.75
CA LEU A 374 18.53 -7.31 -6.35
C LEU A 374 19.01 -6.66 -5.05
N THR A 375 19.43 -7.45 -4.06
CA THR A 375 19.92 -6.92 -2.78
C THR A 375 21.28 -6.22 -2.90
N THR A 376 22.11 -6.67 -3.85
CA THR A 376 23.40 -6.02 -4.15
C THR A 376 23.17 -4.68 -4.84
N SER A 377 22.23 -4.62 -5.78
CA SER A 377 21.79 -3.38 -6.43
C SER A 377 21.03 -2.43 -5.48
N ALA A 378 20.31 -2.95 -4.49
CA ALA A 378 19.65 -2.15 -3.47
C ALA A 378 20.67 -1.44 -2.55
N SER A 379 21.82 -2.05 -2.27
CA SER A 379 22.90 -1.42 -1.49
C SER A 379 23.61 -0.28 -2.23
N THR A 380 23.55 -0.25 -3.57
CA THR A 380 24.01 0.89 -4.40
C THR A 380 22.88 1.87 -4.76
N GLN A 381 21.60 1.49 -4.61
CA GLN A 381 20.44 2.36 -4.82
C GLN A 381 19.94 3.06 -3.55
N ALA A 382 20.48 2.72 -2.37
CA ALA A 382 20.23 3.46 -1.13
C ALA A 382 20.89 4.86 -1.09
N GLU A 383 21.59 5.28 -2.16
CA GLU A 383 22.19 6.61 -2.30
C GLU A 383 21.77 7.36 -3.58
N ALA A 384 20.50 7.27 -4.01
CA ALA A 384 19.95 8.31 -4.87
C ALA A 384 19.51 9.54 -4.04
N SER A 385 20.40 10.05 -3.19
CA SER A 385 20.22 11.38 -2.58
C SER A 385 20.29 12.41 -3.71
N TRP A 386 19.33 13.33 -3.80
CA TRP A 386 19.47 14.46 -4.72
C TRP A 386 20.78 15.20 -4.46
N GLN A 387 21.54 15.44 -5.51
CA GLN A 387 22.80 16.18 -5.44
C GLN A 387 22.74 17.34 -6.42
N PHE A 388 23.20 18.50 -5.96
CA PHE A 388 23.39 19.63 -6.85
C PHE A 388 24.54 19.33 -7.82
N THR A 389 24.25 19.37 -9.12
CA THR A 389 25.28 19.35 -10.17
C THR A 389 25.87 20.73 -10.37
N GLU A 390 25.09 21.79 -10.13
CA GLU A 390 25.53 23.17 -10.19
C GLU A 390 24.85 23.98 -9.09
N VAL A 391 25.60 24.83 -8.39
CA VAL A 391 25.09 25.73 -7.34
C VAL A 391 25.45 27.17 -7.64
N THR A 392 24.63 28.09 -7.14
CA THR A 392 24.84 29.52 -7.31
C THR A 392 26.06 29.99 -6.52
N VAL A 393 26.77 30.98 -7.06
CA VAL A 393 27.99 31.54 -6.46
C VAL A 393 27.77 33.03 -6.22
N SER A 394 28.29 33.54 -5.11
CA SER A 394 28.24 34.97 -4.79
C SER A 394 28.89 35.80 -5.90
N GLN A 395 28.26 36.91 -6.27
CA GLN A 395 28.68 37.75 -7.39
C GLN A 395 28.33 39.21 -7.19
N ILE A 396 29.18 40.09 -7.74
CA ILE A 396 28.99 41.54 -7.75
C ILE A 396 28.66 41.96 -9.17
N VAL A 397 27.55 42.67 -9.36
CA VAL A 397 27.04 43.04 -10.68
C VAL A 397 26.71 44.53 -10.74
N PRO A 398 26.93 45.20 -11.88
CA PRO A 398 26.53 46.60 -12.02
C PRO A 398 25.01 46.73 -12.06
N GLU A 399 24.49 47.81 -11.48
CA GLU A 399 23.07 48.15 -11.54
C GLU A 399 22.57 48.24 -13.01
N GLY A 400 21.44 47.60 -13.29
CA GLY A 400 20.84 47.48 -14.61
C GLY A 400 21.29 46.28 -15.44
N SER A 401 22.23 45.46 -14.96
CA SER A 401 22.67 44.24 -15.67
C SER A 401 21.68 43.08 -15.53
N ASN A 402 21.73 42.14 -16.49
CA ASN A 402 21.01 40.87 -16.41
C ASN A 402 21.91 39.80 -15.81
N VAL A 403 21.36 39.00 -14.90
CA VAL A 403 22.10 38.02 -14.09
C VAL A 403 21.40 36.68 -14.14
N VAL A 404 22.15 35.58 -14.14
CA VAL A 404 21.62 34.24 -13.96
C VAL A 404 22.26 33.58 -12.74
N LEU A 405 21.43 33.21 -11.77
CA LEU A 405 21.80 32.39 -10.62
C LEU A 405 21.61 30.92 -11.01
N ARG A 406 22.71 30.20 -11.21
CA ARG A 406 22.66 28.80 -11.65
C ARG A 406 22.31 27.86 -10.51
N CYS A 407 21.44 26.90 -10.79
CA CYS A 407 21.09 25.85 -9.84
C CYS A 407 20.54 24.64 -10.60
N SER A 408 21.23 23.51 -10.55
CA SER A 408 20.80 22.28 -11.22
C SER A 408 20.99 21.07 -10.32
N VAL A 409 20.00 20.17 -10.33
CA VAL A 409 19.94 18.96 -9.49
C VAL A 409 19.83 17.72 -10.36
N GLN A 410 20.65 16.71 -10.09
CA GLN A 410 20.60 15.44 -10.81
C GLN A 410 19.49 14.52 -10.27
N GLY A 411 18.71 13.93 -11.17
CA GLY A 411 17.67 12.94 -10.82
C GLY A 411 16.44 13.54 -10.15
N ALA A 412 16.17 14.83 -10.36
CA ALA A 412 15.13 15.57 -9.68
C ALA A 412 13.72 15.31 -10.24
N VAL A 413 12.73 15.18 -9.33
CA VAL A 413 11.28 15.09 -9.62
C VAL A 413 10.47 16.05 -8.71
N GLY A 414 11.14 16.94 -7.96
CA GLY A 414 10.53 17.90 -7.02
C GLY A 414 10.35 19.31 -7.58
N ASP A 415 9.69 20.22 -6.84
CA ASP A 415 9.46 21.60 -7.30
C ASP A 415 10.63 22.54 -6.93
N CYS A 416 11.08 23.33 -7.91
CA CYS A 416 12.11 24.35 -7.74
C CYS A 416 11.60 25.53 -6.90
N ARG A 417 12.38 25.92 -5.90
CA ARG A 417 12.09 27.04 -5.00
C ARG A 417 13.32 27.91 -4.81
N TRP A 418 13.11 29.22 -4.70
CA TRP A 418 14.16 30.17 -4.30
C TRP A 418 13.76 30.91 -3.03
N LEU A 419 14.75 31.12 -2.16
CA LEU A 419 14.66 32.00 -1.01
C LEU A 419 15.55 33.22 -1.25
N LYS A 420 15.00 34.41 -1.00
CA LYS A 420 15.76 35.66 -0.92
C LYS A 420 15.73 36.15 0.52
N ASP A 421 16.91 36.31 1.12
CA ASP A 421 17.08 36.73 2.51
C ASP A 421 16.25 35.88 3.49
N GLY A 422 16.20 34.56 3.24
CA GLY A 422 15.44 33.58 4.01
C GLY A 422 13.92 33.59 3.75
N ARG A 423 13.41 34.41 2.83
CA ARG A 423 11.98 34.47 2.47
C ARG A 423 11.73 33.79 1.12
N ASN A 424 10.73 32.92 1.10
CA ASN A 424 10.26 32.28 -0.12
C ASN A 424 9.63 33.29 -1.07
N ILE A 425 10.16 33.40 -2.30
CA ILE A 425 9.66 34.30 -3.34
C ILE A 425 8.51 33.69 -4.16
N GLY A 426 8.13 32.44 -3.85
CA GLY A 426 7.06 31.68 -4.49
C GLY A 426 7.52 30.90 -5.74
N PHE A 427 6.72 29.92 -6.15
CA PHE A 427 6.95 29.14 -7.38
C PHE A 427 6.43 29.84 -8.64
N ASN A 428 5.48 30.76 -8.48
CA ASN A 428 4.89 31.53 -9.57
C ASN A 428 5.58 32.89 -9.72
N LEU A 429 6.62 32.93 -10.56
CA LEU A 429 7.39 34.13 -10.86
C LEU A 429 6.60 35.20 -11.65
N ALA A 430 5.38 34.91 -12.14
CA ALA A 430 4.60 35.88 -12.92
C ALA A 430 4.22 37.15 -12.13
N ARG A 431 4.29 37.11 -10.80
CA ARG A 431 4.07 38.27 -9.92
C ARG A 431 5.33 39.13 -9.73
N LEU A 432 6.48 38.67 -10.19
CA LEU A 432 7.80 39.31 -10.05
C LEU A 432 8.40 39.52 -11.45
N PRO A 433 8.06 40.62 -12.15
CA PRO A 433 8.36 40.78 -13.58
C PRO A 433 9.85 40.87 -13.93
N HIS A 434 10.72 41.06 -12.93
CA HIS A 434 12.17 41.09 -13.10
C HIS A 434 12.81 39.70 -12.97
N LEU A 435 12.05 38.66 -12.59
CA LEU A 435 12.54 37.29 -12.39
C LEU A 435 11.90 36.33 -13.40
N THR A 436 12.72 35.50 -14.03
CA THR A 436 12.26 34.40 -14.89
C THR A 436 13.08 33.14 -14.65
N TRP A 437 12.50 31.98 -14.94
CA TRP A 437 13.29 30.75 -14.99
C TRP A 437 14.25 30.81 -16.18
N ALA A 438 15.53 30.54 -15.93
CA ALA A 438 16.56 30.43 -16.96
C ALA A 438 16.72 28.99 -17.45
N GLY A 439 16.36 28.01 -16.62
CA GLY A 439 16.46 26.57 -16.88
C GLY A 439 15.11 25.88 -17.02
N ASP A 440 15.15 24.61 -17.41
CA ASP A 440 13.97 23.72 -17.41
C ASP A 440 13.75 23.14 -16.00
N HIS A 441 12.98 23.88 -15.20
CA HIS A 441 12.65 23.50 -13.83
C HIS A 441 11.88 22.17 -13.73
N ALA A 442 11.23 21.69 -14.79
CA ALA A 442 10.55 20.40 -14.79
C ALA A 442 11.52 19.21 -14.85
N SER A 443 12.77 19.44 -15.28
CA SER A 443 13.84 18.43 -15.35
C SER A 443 14.95 18.64 -14.31
N GLY A 444 14.76 19.55 -13.35
CA GLY A 444 15.70 19.79 -12.25
C GLY A 444 16.68 20.95 -12.45
N ASP A 445 16.55 21.75 -13.51
CA ASP A 445 17.31 22.99 -13.69
C ASP A 445 16.52 24.18 -13.13
N CYS A 446 16.77 24.47 -11.85
CA CYS A 446 16.17 25.56 -11.09
C CYS A 446 16.86 26.91 -11.31
N SER A 447 17.64 27.10 -12.38
CA SER A 447 18.37 28.35 -12.60
C SER A 447 17.43 29.56 -12.76
N LEU A 448 17.76 30.67 -12.09
CA LEU A 448 16.93 31.88 -12.02
C LEU A 448 17.61 33.06 -12.75
N ALA A 449 16.89 33.71 -13.67
CA ALA A 449 17.33 34.94 -14.33
C ALA A 449 16.71 36.17 -13.68
N ILE A 450 17.55 37.18 -13.42
CA ILE A 450 17.19 38.52 -12.94
C ILE A 450 17.46 39.50 -14.07
N THR A 451 16.43 40.24 -14.49
CA THR A 451 16.55 41.26 -15.54
C THR A 451 16.60 42.66 -14.92
N GLY A 452 17.59 43.46 -15.35
CA GLY A 452 17.81 44.81 -14.84
C GLY A 452 17.98 44.87 -13.32
N ALA A 453 19.03 44.21 -12.81
CA ALA A 453 19.31 44.09 -11.37
C ALA A 453 19.40 45.47 -10.70
N GLN A 454 18.67 45.70 -9.60
CA GLN A 454 18.57 46.99 -8.92
C GLN A 454 19.10 46.93 -7.49
N HIS A 455 19.81 48.00 -7.11
CA HIS A 455 20.34 48.12 -5.76
C HIS A 455 19.21 48.25 -4.72
N GLY A 456 19.25 47.43 -3.67
CA GLY A 456 18.23 47.33 -2.62
C GLY A 456 17.02 46.46 -2.97
N ARG A 457 16.79 46.13 -4.25
CA ARG A 457 15.74 45.18 -4.66
C ARG A 457 16.29 43.77 -4.74
N ASP A 458 17.38 43.58 -5.48
CA ASP A 458 17.93 42.27 -5.83
C ASP A 458 19.15 41.88 -4.98
N ASP A 459 19.76 42.84 -4.28
CA ASP A 459 20.81 42.56 -3.29
C ASP A 459 20.30 41.64 -2.20
N GLY A 460 21.17 40.72 -1.78
CA GLY A 460 20.87 39.85 -0.64
C GLY A 460 21.40 38.45 -0.83
N SER A 461 21.00 37.59 0.11
CA SER A 461 21.32 36.17 0.10
C SER A 461 20.29 35.40 -0.69
N TRP A 462 20.74 34.70 -1.72
CA TRP A 462 19.93 33.85 -2.58
C TRP A 462 20.26 32.39 -2.30
N VAL A 463 19.20 31.58 -2.10
CA VAL A 463 19.31 30.15 -1.83
C VAL A 463 18.34 29.41 -2.73
N CYS A 464 18.85 28.39 -3.41
CA CYS A 464 18.05 27.48 -4.22
C CYS A 464 17.63 26.27 -3.37
N GLU A 465 16.38 25.86 -3.49
CA GLU A 465 15.82 24.70 -2.81
C GLU A 465 15.07 23.81 -3.79
N MET A 466 15.35 22.52 -3.73
CA MET A 466 14.57 21.50 -4.41
C MET A 466 13.64 20.88 -3.38
N THR A 467 12.36 21.20 -3.47
CA THR A 467 11.38 20.69 -2.50
C THR A 467 11.20 19.19 -2.68
N GLY A 468 11.22 18.50 -1.55
CA GLY A 468 11.10 17.05 -1.48
C GLY A 468 9.95 16.60 -0.60
N ASP A 469 9.81 15.29 -0.51
CA ASP A 469 8.74 14.60 0.22
C ASP A 469 9.30 13.77 1.37
N ALA A 470 8.51 12.83 1.90
CA ALA A 470 8.94 11.95 2.97
C ALA A 470 10.05 10.97 2.55
N GLN A 471 10.31 10.79 1.25
CA GLN A 471 11.26 9.83 0.68
C GLN A 471 12.56 10.52 0.24
N HIS A 472 12.49 11.78 -0.20
CA HIS A 472 13.66 12.62 -0.52
C HIS A 472 13.57 13.92 0.27
N PRO A 473 14.44 14.17 1.28
CA PRO A 473 14.39 15.42 2.02
C PRO A 473 14.67 16.59 1.08
N THR A 474 14.04 17.73 1.37
CA THR A 474 14.31 18.98 0.64
C THR A 474 15.81 19.28 0.73
N ILE A 475 16.46 19.44 -0.42
CA ILE A 475 17.87 19.84 -0.47
C ILE A 475 17.96 21.35 -0.70
N THR A 476 18.89 21.99 0.02
CA THR A 476 19.05 23.44 0.06
C THR A 476 20.49 23.79 -0.30
N SER A 477 20.69 24.68 -1.27
CA SER A 477 22.02 25.12 -1.68
C SER A 477 22.69 25.97 -0.59
N PRO A 478 24.03 26.09 -0.59
CA PRO A 478 24.68 27.16 0.15
C PRO A 478 24.14 28.55 -0.28
N PRO A 479 24.11 29.53 0.63
CA PRO A 479 23.70 30.89 0.30
C PRO A 479 24.74 31.59 -0.59
N ALA A 480 24.28 32.15 -1.71
CA ALA A 480 25.07 33.04 -2.56
C ALA A 480 24.64 34.49 -2.33
N VAL A 481 25.61 35.39 -2.14
CA VAL A 481 25.35 36.81 -1.95
C VAL A 481 25.43 37.52 -3.30
N LEU A 482 24.33 38.13 -3.72
CA LEU A 482 24.30 39.04 -4.86
C LEU A 482 24.47 40.47 -4.35
N VAL A 483 25.47 41.18 -4.88
CA VAL A 483 25.70 42.61 -4.61
C VAL A 483 25.55 43.39 -5.90
N VAL A 484 24.62 44.33 -5.94
CA VAL A 484 24.39 45.23 -7.06
C VAL A 484 25.16 46.52 -6.81
N SER A 485 26.32 46.67 -7.44
CA SER A 485 27.10 47.89 -7.32
C SER A 485 26.42 49.03 -8.09
N GLY A 486 26.07 50.11 -7.40
CA GLY A 486 25.60 51.34 -8.04
C GLY A 486 26.63 51.88 -9.02
N ALA A 487 26.18 52.40 -10.16
CA ALA A 487 27.07 52.98 -11.16
C ALA A 487 27.94 54.08 -10.52
N ALA A 488 29.26 54.00 -10.70
CA ALA A 488 30.16 55.07 -10.29
C ALA A 488 29.71 56.40 -10.92
N LYS A 489 29.36 57.38 -10.09
CA LYS A 489 29.18 58.78 -10.51
C LYS A 489 30.45 59.20 -11.25
N ARG A 490 30.33 59.58 -12.53
CA ARG A 490 31.42 60.23 -13.26
C ARG A 490 31.89 61.45 -12.44
N PRO A 491 33.18 61.62 -12.16
CA PRO A 491 33.67 62.87 -11.60
C PRO A 491 33.35 64.00 -12.57
N ILE A 492 32.81 65.09 -12.02
CA ILE A 492 32.62 66.37 -12.69
C ILE A 492 34.01 66.83 -13.15
N GLN A 493 34.18 67.03 -14.45
CA GLN A 493 35.33 67.74 -14.99
C GLN A 493 35.03 69.23 -14.83
N GLU A 494 35.48 69.81 -13.71
CA GLU A 494 35.47 71.26 -13.50
C GLU A 494 36.76 71.85 -14.09
N LEU A 495 36.53 72.74 -15.08
CA LEU A 495 37.43 73.73 -15.72
C LEU A 495 38.53 73.23 -16.66
#